data_AF-A0A9P8G6G4-F1
#
_entry.id   AF-A0A9P8G6G4-F1
#
_cell.length_a   1.000
_cell.length_b   1.000
_cell.length_c   1.000
_cell.angle_alpha   90.00
_cell.angle_beta   90.00
_cell.angle_gamma   90.00
#
_symmetry.space_group_name_H-M   'P 1'
#
loop_
_entity.id
_entity.type
_entity.pdbx_description
1 polymer ?
#
loop_
_entity_poly.entity_id
_entity_poly.type
_entity_poly.pdbx_seq_one_letter_code
_entity_poly.pdbx_strand_id
1 'polypeptide(L)'
;MFERLFLLKDAVTASQNGQLNDGDLEEEDYITLENWREMAEFKELLEPFKEATMRTQGQAKDGTYGALLEWLTELELLRELFENKKTQLLKQPPSFLRTCVNLAWTKLDNYYHLLDETFAYRLAIVLNPNHRYDYFEEHWPKRALREVKEPKRRMQDLFDDHRC
;
A
#
# COMPACT_ATOMS: atom_id res chain seq x y z
N MET A 1 2.22 4.76 17.12
CA MET A 1 2.07 6.20 17.39
C MET A 1 0.59 6.60 17.50
N PHE A 2 -0.25 6.36 16.48
CA PHE A 2 -1.69 6.64 16.54
C PHE A 2 -2.46 5.92 17.66
N GLU A 3 -2.14 4.66 17.96
CA GLU A 3 -2.79 3.93 19.08
C GLU A 3 -2.62 4.64 20.43
N ARG A 4 -1.43 5.17 20.70
CA ARG A 4 -1.16 5.95 21.92
C ARG A 4 -1.86 7.31 21.90
N LEU A 5 -1.98 7.92 20.71
CA LEU A 5 -2.69 9.18 20.53
C LEU A 5 -4.17 9.05 20.93
N PHE A 6 -4.83 7.96 20.54
CA PHE A 6 -6.23 7.70 20.92
C PHE A 6 -6.41 7.35 22.40
N LEU A 7 -5.44 6.66 23.02
CA LEU A 7 -5.44 6.41 24.46
C LEU A 7 -5.31 7.71 25.28
N LEU A 8 -4.61 8.71 24.74
CA LEU A 8 -4.41 10.00 25.39
C LEU A 8 -5.48 11.04 25.02
N LYS A 9 -6.45 10.71 24.17
CA LYS A 9 -7.49 11.64 23.72
C LYS A 9 -8.20 12.31 24.91
N ASP A 10 -8.64 11.51 25.88
CA ASP A 10 -9.38 12.02 27.05
C ASP A 10 -8.49 12.94 27.92
N ALA A 11 -7.20 12.58 28.07
CA ALA A 11 -6.24 13.40 28.80
C ALA A 11 -5.91 14.72 28.08
N VAL A 12 -5.76 14.69 26.75
CA VAL A 12 -5.47 15.88 25.93
C VAL A 12 -6.66 16.83 25.93
N THR A 13 -7.88 16.32 25.77
CA THR A 13 -9.10 17.15 25.84
C THR A 13 -9.31 17.75 27.23
N ALA A 14 -9.01 17.01 28.31
CA ALA A 14 -9.04 17.53 29.66
C ALA A 14 -7.98 18.63 29.90
N SER A 15 -6.77 18.46 29.36
CA SER A 15 -5.71 19.47 29.45
C SER A 15 -6.06 20.75 28.67
N GLN A 16 -6.61 20.61 27.47
CA GLN A 16 -7.09 21.73 26.66
C GLN A 16 -8.19 22.51 27.39
N ASN A 17 -9.16 21.81 27.99
CA ASN A 17 -10.23 22.42 28.77
C ASN A 17 -9.71 23.16 30.02
N GLY A 18 -8.59 22.71 30.60
CA GLY A 18 -7.92 23.42 31.71
C GLY A 18 -7.19 24.69 31.27
N GLN A 19 -6.61 24.68 30.07
CA GLN A 19 -5.85 25.82 29.50
C GLN A 19 -6.73 26.89 28.84
N LEU A 20 -8.02 26.62 28.58
CA LEU A 20 -9.00 27.63 28.14
C LEU A 20 -9.12 28.84 29.09
N ASN A 21 -8.64 28.71 30.34
CA ASN A 21 -8.69 29.78 31.34
C ASN A 21 -7.44 30.67 31.37
N ASP A 22 -6.33 30.31 30.71
CA ASP A 22 -5.04 31.00 30.85
C ASP A 22 -4.73 31.98 29.69
N GLY A 23 -5.54 32.04 28.63
CA GLY A 23 -5.45 33.07 27.59
C GLY A 23 -4.19 33.06 26.69
N ASP A 24 -3.29 32.11 26.88
CA ASP A 24 -1.96 32.08 26.22
C ASP A 24 -1.93 31.34 24.86
N LEU A 25 -2.99 30.62 24.45
CA LEU A 25 -3.02 29.81 23.23
C LEU A 25 -4.04 30.33 22.22
N GLU A 26 -3.68 30.34 20.93
CA GLU A 26 -4.61 30.70 19.85
C GLU A 26 -5.60 29.56 19.54
N GLU A 27 -6.78 29.88 19.00
CA GLU A 27 -7.82 28.89 18.68
C GLU A 27 -7.33 27.78 17.72
N GLU A 28 -6.31 28.07 16.90
CA GLU A 28 -5.69 27.12 15.96
C GLU A 28 -4.82 26.04 16.63
N ASP A 29 -4.33 26.27 17.86
CA ASP A 29 -3.53 25.30 18.62
C ASP A 29 -4.38 24.22 19.30
N TYR A 30 -5.71 24.38 19.29
CA TYR A 30 -6.64 23.43 19.87
C TYR A 30 -7.01 22.33 18.86
N ILE A 31 -6.87 21.08 19.29
CA ILE A 31 -7.29 19.91 18.50
C ILE A 31 -8.82 19.82 18.57
N THR A 32 -9.48 20.30 17.53
CA THR A 32 -10.94 20.24 17.43
C THR A 32 -11.45 18.81 17.25
N LEU A 33 -12.74 18.61 17.46
CA LEU A 33 -13.40 17.32 17.18
C LEU A 33 -13.21 16.86 15.73
N GLU A 34 -13.12 17.81 14.79
CA GLU A 34 -12.91 17.50 13.37
C GLU A 34 -11.48 17.01 13.11
N ASN A 35 -10.47 17.62 13.75
CA ASN A 35 -9.09 17.13 13.68
C ASN A 35 -9.00 15.69 14.20
N TRP A 36 -9.72 15.34 15.28
CA TRP A 36 -9.77 13.97 15.79
C TRP A 36 -10.44 12.99 14.82
N ARG A 37 -11.44 13.43 14.06
CA ARG A 37 -12.06 12.62 12.99
C ARG A 37 -11.11 12.39 11.84
N GLU A 38 -10.44 13.44 11.36
CA GLU A 38 -9.43 13.31 10.31
C GLU A 38 -8.30 12.36 10.72
N MET A 39 -7.83 12.45 11.97
CA MET A 39 -6.82 11.54 12.52
C MET A 39 -7.30 10.09 12.60
N ALA A 40 -8.58 9.85 12.87
CA ALA A 40 -9.16 8.50 12.86
C ALA A 40 -9.19 7.95 11.44
N GLU A 41 -9.61 8.75 10.45
CA GLU A 41 -9.57 8.36 9.05
C GLU A 41 -8.14 8.07 8.56
N PHE A 42 -7.15 8.85 9.00
CA PHE A 42 -5.74 8.57 8.71
C PHE A 42 -5.28 7.24 9.29
N LYS A 43 -5.69 6.92 10.52
CA LYS A 43 -5.33 5.65 11.16
C LYS A 43 -5.91 4.47 10.37
N GLU A 44 -7.18 4.53 10.01
CA GLU A 44 -7.84 3.48 9.21
C GLU A 44 -7.16 3.30 7.85
N LEU A 45 -6.78 4.40 7.21
CA LEU A 45 -6.07 4.37 5.92
C LEU A 45 -4.66 3.76 6.03
N LEU A 46 -3.98 3.93 7.17
CA LEU A 46 -2.61 3.46 7.39
C LEU A 46 -2.52 2.04 7.98
N GLU A 47 -3.62 1.49 8.48
CA GLU A 47 -3.70 0.12 8.96
C GLU A 47 -3.30 -0.93 7.91
N PRO A 48 -3.84 -0.93 6.67
CA PRO A 48 -3.40 -1.85 5.63
C PRO A 48 -1.92 -1.65 5.26
N PHE A 49 -1.41 -0.41 5.32
CA PHE A 49 0.01 -0.12 5.12
C PHE A 49 0.90 -0.79 6.17
N LYS A 50 0.48 -0.73 7.43
CA LYS A 50 1.17 -1.39 8.55
C LYS A 50 1.16 -2.90 8.34
N GLU A 51 0.02 -3.49 8.01
CA GLU A 51 -0.09 -4.94 7.77
C GLU A 51 0.78 -5.40 6.60
N ALA A 52 0.66 -4.74 5.44
CA ALA A 52 1.47 -5.04 4.25
C ALA A 52 2.97 -4.95 4.54
N THR A 53 3.38 -3.93 5.29
CA THR A 53 4.79 -3.75 5.67
C THR A 53 5.23 -4.85 6.65
N MET A 54 4.42 -5.17 7.66
CA MET A 54 4.75 -6.22 8.63
C MET A 54 4.87 -7.59 7.98
N ARG A 55 4.02 -7.89 6.97
CA ARG A 55 4.11 -9.12 6.18
C ARG A 55 5.41 -9.16 5.37
N THR A 56 5.85 -8.04 4.82
CA THR A 56 7.00 -7.98 3.90
C THR A 56 8.36 -7.79 4.57
N GLN A 57 8.41 -7.60 5.89
CA GLN A 57 9.66 -7.47 6.66
C GLN A 57 10.46 -8.77 6.84
N GLY A 58 10.07 -9.89 6.20
CA GLY A 58 10.90 -11.08 6.08
C GLY A 58 10.96 -11.96 7.33
N GLN A 59 9.96 -11.91 8.21
CA GLN A 59 9.86 -12.79 9.39
C GLN A 59 8.94 -14.00 9.14
N ALA A 60 9.08 -14.61 7.97
CA ALA A 60 8.43 -15.85 7.59
C ALA A 60 8.89 -17.02 8.47
N LYS A 61 8.02 -17.53 9.36
CA LYS A 61 8.33 -18.77 10.10
C LYS A 61 8.30 -20.01 9.20
N ASP A 62 7.55 -19.95 8.11
CA ASP A 62 7.24 -21.10 7.24
C ASP A 62 7.76 -20.93 5.79
N GLY A 63 8.67 -19.99 5.54
CA GLY A 63 9.19 -19.71 4.19
C GLY A 63 8.22 -18.97 3.25
N THR A 64 7.01 -18.67 3.72
CA THR A 64 6.02 -17.78 3.09
C THR A 64 6.19 -16.37 3.65
N TYR A 65 6.07 -15.31 2.83
CA TYR A 65 6.34 -13.91 3.18
C TYR A 65 7.82 -13.48 3.04
N GLY A 66 8.16 -12.96 1.87
CA GLY A 66 9.50 -12.46 1.52
C GLY A 66 9.83 -12.55 0.04
N ALA A 67 8.93 -13.10 -0.77
CA ALA A 67 9.07 -13.08 -2.21
C ALA A 67 8.78 -11.67 -2.74
N LEU A 68 9.60 -11.20 -3.68
CA LEU A 68 9.42 -9.92 -4.39
C LEU A 68 8.00 -9.76 -4.97
N LEU A 69 7.32 -10.88 -5.23
CA LEU A 69 5.97 -10.98 -5.76
C LEU A 69 4.89 -10.68 -4.72
N GLU A 70 5.05 -11.12 -3.48
CA GLU A 70 4.08 -10.82 -2.42
C GLU A 70 4.10 -9.31 -2.12
N TRP A 71 5.30 -8.71 -2.13
CA TRP A 71 5.44 -7.27 -2.08
C TRP A 71 4.69 -6.56 -3.23
N LEU A 72 4.72 -7.12 -4.45
CA LEU A 72 3.99 -6.54 -5.57
C LEU A 72 2.48 -6.56 -5.34
N THR A 73 1.93 -7.72 -4.99
CA THR A 73 0.50 -7.87 -4.75
C THR A 73 0.03 -6.93 -3.63
N GLU A 74 0.83 -6.79 -2.58
CA GLU A 74 0.56 -5.83 -1.51
C GLU A 74 0.65 -4.38 -2.02
N LEU A 75 1.63 -4.03 -2.84
CA LEU A 75 1.73 -2.68 -3.43
C LEU A 75 0.54 -2.34 -4.34
N GLU A 76 0.06 -3.29 -5.14
CA GLU A 76 -1.13 -3.14 -5.98
C GLU A 76 -2.40 -2.91 -5.15
N LEU A 77 -2.59 -3.71 -4.10
CA LEU A 77 -3.68 -3.54 -3.14
C LEU A 77 -3.66 -2.14 -2.50
N LEU A 78 -2.47 -1.71 -2.04
CA LEU A 78 -2.30 -0.40 -1.42
C LEU A 78 -2.57 0.75 -2.40
N ARG A 79 -2.16 0.61 -3.65
CA ARG A 79 -2.44 1.59 -4.71
C ARG A 79 -3.93 1.70 -5.00
N GLU A 80 -4.63 0.58 -5.15
CA GLU A 80 -6.07 0.53 -5.40
C GLU A 80 -6.85 1.17 -4.24
N LEU A 81 -6.45 0.87 -3.00
CA LEU A 81 -7.05 1.45 -1.80
C LEU A 81 -6.94 2.98 -1.79
N PHE A 82 -5.77 3.52 -2.14
CA PHE A 82 -5.54 4.96 -2.20
C PHE A 82 -6.28 5.61 -3.37
N GLU A 83 -6.41 4.93 -4.50
CA GLU A 83 -7.17 5.42 -5.66
C GLU A 83 -8.68 5.49 -5.37
N ASN A 84 -9.22 4.47 -4.69
CA ASN A 84 -10.59 4.45 -4.21
C ASN A 84 -10.84 5.58 -3.20
N LYS A 85 -9.96 5.75 -2.20
CA LYS A 85 -10.09 6.83 -1.22
C LYS A 85 -9.94 8.22 -1.86
N LYS A 86 -9.04 8.38 -2.83
CA LYS A 86 -8.91 9.62 -3.64
C LYS A 86 -10.22 9.95 -4.34
N THR A 87 -10.84 8.97 -4.99
CA THR A 87 -12.11 9.14 -5.72
C THR A 87 -13.27 9.51 -4.80
N GLN A 88 -13.29 8.98 -3.57
CA GLN A 88 -14.27 9.36 -2.55
C GLN A 88 -14.03 10.80 -2.07
N LEU A 89 -12.78 11.18 -1.78
CA LEU A 89 -12.41 12.52 -1.31
C LEU A 89 -12.56 13.60 -2.39
N LEU A 90 -12.56 13.26 -3.68
CA LEU A 90 -12.88 14.19 -4.77
C LEU A 90 -14.33 14.71 -4.69
N LYS A 91 -15.24 13.95 -4.06
CA LYS A 91 -16.65 14.36 -3.87
C LYS A 91 -16.84 15.30 -2.68
N GLN A 92 -15.83 15.42 -1.82
CA GLN A 92 -15.84 16.23 -0.60
C GLN A 92 -15.10 17.56 -0.84
N PRO A 93 -15.33 18.60 0.00
CA PRO A 93 -14.55 19.83 -0.06
C PRO A 93 -13.05 19.54 0.10
N PRO A 94 -12.18 20.40 -0.45
CA PRO A 94 -10.73 20.24 -0.31
C PRO A 94 -10.33 20.26 1.17
N SER A 95 -9.80 19.14 1.65
CA SER A 95 -9.30 18.96 3.02
C SER A 95 -7.81 18.65 3.02
N PHE A 96 -7.18 18.78 4.20
CA PHE A 96 -5.80 18.37 4.41
C PHE A 96 -5.60 16.89 4.05
N LEU A 97 -6.54 16.03 4.48
CA LEU A 97 -6.58 14.60 4.16
C LEU A 97 -6.52 14.33 2.66
N ARG A 98 -7.29 15.07 1.85
CA ARG A 98 -7.27 14.93 0.38
C ARG A 98 -5.88 15.19 -0.21
N THR A 99 -5.19 16.22 0.29
CA THR A 99 -3.83 16.54 -0.17
C THR A 99 -2.85 15.44 0.21
N CYS A 100 -2.92 14.93 1.44
CA CYS A 100 -2.07 13.82 1.89
C CYS A 100 -2.30 12.54 1.08
N VAL A 101 -3.56 12.17 0.83
CA VAL A 101 -3.89 10.98 0.01
C VAL A 101 -3.36 11.11 -1.41
N ASN A 102 -3.48 12.30 -2.03
CA ASN A 102 -2.91 12.54 -3.36
C ASN A 102 -1.38 12.39 -3.37
N LEU A 103 -0.69 12.99 -2.40
CA LEU A 103 0.77 12.88 -2.30
C LEU A 103 1.22 11.44 -2.08
N ALA A 104 0.52 10.69 -1.22
CA ALA A 104 0.80 9.29 -0.98
C ALA A 104 0.59 8.44 -2.24
N TRP A 105 -0.51 8.65 -2.96
CA TRP A 105 -0.80 7.97 -4.22
C TRP A 105 0.28 8.27 -5.27
N THR A 106 0.68 9.53 -5.45
CA THR A 106 1.76 9.90 -6.39
C THR A 106 3.08 9.23 -6.02
N LYS A 107 3.41 9.13 -4.72
CA LYS A 107 4.62 8.40 -4.28
C LYS A 107 4.52 6.91 -4.60
N LEU A 108 3.38 6.28 -4.35
CA LEU A 108 3.18 4.85 -4.65
C LEU A 108 3.29 4.57 -6.14
N ASP A 109 2.69 5.43 -6.98
CA ASP A 109 2.77 5.32 -8.43
C ASP A 109 4.21 5.44 -8.93
N ASN A 110 4.99 6.38 -8.39
CA ASN A 110 6.42 6.49 -8.70
C ASN A 110 7.21 5.24 -8.30
N TYR A 111 6.95 4.67 -7.11
CA TYR A 111 7.61 3.43 -6.69
C TYR A 111 7.21 2.24 -7.57
N TYR A 112 5.95 2.17 -7.99
CA TYR A 112 5.48 1.16 -8.92
C TYR A 112 6.20 1.25 -10.27
N HIS A 113 6.37 2.47 -10.81
CA HIS A 113 7.14 2.69 -12.04
C HIS A 113 8.61 2.29 -11.90
N LEU A 114 9.27 2.62 -10.79
CA LEU A 114 10.66 2.21 -10.52
C LEU A 114 10.80 0.69 -10.42
N LEU A 115 9.80 0.01 -9.86
CA LEU A 115 9.79 -1.46 -9.80
C LEU A 115 9.66 -2.07 -11.20
N ASP A 116 8.77 -1.53 -12.04
CA ASP A 116 8.65 -2.01 -13.43
C ASP A 116 9.93 -1.79 -14.24
N GLU A 117 10.68 -0.71 -14.01
CA GLU A 117 11.98 -0.51 -14.67
C GLU A 117 13.05 -1.54 -14.23
N THR A 118 12.90 -2.13 -13.04
CA THR A 118 13.88 -3.04 -12.47
C THR A 118 13.77 -4.44 -13.09
N PHE A 119 14.84 -4.91 -13.73
CA PHE A 119 14.87 -6.23 -14.39
C PHE A 119 14.59 -7.39 -13.43
N ALA A 120 15.09 -7.34 -12.19
CA ALA A 120 14.86 -8.36 -11.18
C ALA A 120 13.37 -8.57 -10.88
N TYR A 121 12.59 -7.49 -10.94
CA TYR A 121 11.16 -7.50 -10.70
C TYR A 121 10.39 -8.12 -11.88
N ARG A 122 10.73 -7.74 -13.12
CA ARG A 122 10.16 -8.38 -14.32
C ARG A 122 10.43 -9.88 -14.34
N LEU A 123 11.66 -10.28 -14.00
CA LEU A 123 12.02 -11.69 -13.90
C LEU A 123 11.23 -12.43 -12.81
N ALA A 124 11.00 -11.81 -11.64
CA ALA A 124 10.22 -12.45 -10.59
C ALA A 124 8.78 -12.76 -11.06
N ILE A 125 8.14 -11.87 -11.82
CA ILE A 125 6.83 -12.12 -12.44
C ILE A 125 6.90 -13.26 -13.44
N VAL A 126 7.89 -13.24 -14.35
CA VAL A 126 8.06 -14.29 -15.39
C VAL A 126 8.33 -15.66 -14.76
N LEU A 127 9.12 -15.71 -13.69
CA LEU A 127 9.52 -16.93 -13.01
C LEU A 127 8.49 -17.44 -12.01
N ASN A 128 7.38 -16.72 -11.80
CA ASN A 128 6.33 -17.15 -10.90
C ASN A 128 5.40 -18.17 -11.59
N PRO A 129 5.40 -19.45 -11.20
CA PRO A 129 4.50 -20.44 -11.77
C PRO A 129 3.01 -20.17 -11.48
N ASN A 130 2.69 -19.35 -10.46
CA ASN A 130 1.32 -19.03 -10.07
C ASN A 130 0.73 -17.82 -10.82
N HIS A 131 1.54 -16.83 -11.20
CA HIS A 131 1.11 -15.76 -12.11
C HIS A 131 1.19 -16.31 -13.52
N ARG A 132 0.12 -17.01 -13.89
CA ARG A 132 -0.03 -17.63 -15.21
C ARG A 132 0.36 -16.62 -16.28
N TYR A 133 1.05 -17.13 -17.28
CA TYR A 133 1.50 -16.47 -18.50
C TYR A 133 0.48 -15.55 -19.20
N ASP A 134 -0.79 -15.62 -18.79
CA ASP A 134 -1.94 -14.79 -19.15
C ASP A 134 -1.61 -13.28 -19.14
N TYR A 135 -0.89 -12.76 -18.14
CA TYR A 135 -0.49 -11.34 -18.09
C TYR A 135 0.43 -10.95 -19.26
N PHE A 136 1.40 -11.82 -19.57
CA PHE A 136 2.34 -11.59 -20.67
C PHE A 136 1.66 -11.71 -22.04
N GLU A 137 0.71 -12.63 -22.19
CA GLU A 137 -0.06 -12.81 -23.44
C GLU A 137 -0.88 -11.56 -23.80
N GLU A 138 -1.35 -10.81 -22.81
CA GLU A 138 -2.14 -9.59 -23.01
C GLU A 138 -1.30 -8.32 -23.22
N HIS A 139 -0.17 -8.17 -22.49
CA HIS A 139 0.55 -6.89 -22.41
C HIS A 139 1.87 -6.83 -23.21
N TRP A 140 2.44 -7.96 -23.65
CA TRP A 140 3.72 -7.94 -24.39
C TRP A 140 3.57 -7.96 -25.91
N PRO A 141 4.46 -7.26 -26.65
CA PRO A 141 4.44 -7.27 -28.10
C PRO A 141 4.66 -8.69 -28.64
N LYS A 142 3.91 -9.06 -29.69
CA LYS A 142 3.88 -10.42 -30.28
C LYS A 142 5.26 -11.03 -30.64
N ARG A 143 6.27 -10.19 -30.81
CA ARG A 143 7.67 -10.61 -31.04
C ARG A 143 8.29 -11.22 -29.77
N ALA A 144 8.15 -10.57 -28.62
CA ALA A 144 8.64 -11.07 -27.33
C ALA A 144 7.93 -12.37 -26.92
N LEU A 145 6.63 -12.48 -27.24
CA LEU A 145 5.85 -13.69 -26.99
C LEU A 145 6.32 -14.93 -27.77
N ARG A 146 6.98 -14.79 -28.94
CA ARG A 146 7.54 -15.94 -29.67
C ARG A 146 8.73 -16.56 -28.95
N GLU A 147 9.53 -15.75 -28.28
CA GLU A 147 10.74 -16.18 -27.59
C GLU A 147 10.42 -16.87 -26.24
N VAL A 148 9.24 -16.57 -25.67
CA VAL A 148 8.80 -17.09 -24.35
C VAL A 148 7.99 -18.40 -24.46
N LYS A 149 7.53 -18.78 -25.66
CA LYS A 149 6.73 -20.01 -25.86
C LYS A 149 7.47 -21.32 -25.56
N GLU A 150 8.71 -21.45 -26.00
CA GLU A 150 9.53 -22.64 -25.75
C GLU A 150 9.91 -22.79 -24.26
N PRO A 151 10.36 -21.73 -23.57
CA PRO A 151 10.52 -21.74 -22.11
C PRO A 151 9.24 -22.11 -21.35
N LYS A 152 8.08 -21.57 -21.76
CA LYS A 152 6.77 -21.90 -21.16
C LYS A 152 6.50 -23.40 -21.20
N ARG A 153 6.72 -24.03 -22.36
CA ARG A 153 6.50 -25.48 -22.52
C ARG A 153 7.42 -26.30 -21.61
N ARG A 154 8.71 -25.99 -21.61
CA ARG A 154 9.70 -26.70 -20.77
C ARG A 154 9.46 -26.53 -19.28
N MET A 155 9.01 -25.34 -18.88
CA MET A 155 8.69 -25.03 -17.48
C MET A 155 7.43 -25.78 -17.04
N GLN A 156 6.39 -25.85 -17.90
CA GLN A 156 5.20 -26.67 -17.65
C GLN A 156 5.53 -28.17 -17.54
N ASP A 157 6.34 -28.70 -18.47
CA ASP A 157 6.81 -30.09 -18.44
C ASP A 157 7.56 -30.39 -17.11
N LEU A 158 8.42 -29.47 -16.65
CA LEU A 158 9.15 -29.57 -15.37
C LEU A 158 8.23 -29.52 -14.14
N PHE A 159 7.19 -28.69 -14.15
CA PHE A 159 6.25 -28.59 -13.04
C PHE A 159 5.31 -29.80 -12.96
N ASP A 160 4.95 -30.39 -14.10
CA ASP A 160 4.15 -31.62 -14.15
C ASP A 160 4.98 -32.85 -13.71
N ASP A 161 6.28 -32.90 -14.03
CA ASP A 161 7.21 -33.94 -13.56
C ASP A 161 7.45 -33.92 -12.04
N HIS A 162 7.30 -32.76 -11.39
CA HIS A 162 7.53 -32.60 -9.94
C HIS A 162 6.26 -32.51 -9.10
N ARG A 163 5.08 -32.72 -9.72
CA ARG A 163 3.79 -32.81 -9.03
C ARG A 163 3.52 -34.27 -8.61
N CYS A 164 4.25 -34.74 -7.61
CA CYS A 164 3.89 -35.94 -6.81
C CYS A 164 3.19 -35.52 -5.52
#